data_AF-A0A2E9X9G2-F1
#
_entry.id   AF-A0A2E9X9G2-F1
#
_cell.length_a   1.000
_cell.length_b   1.000
_cell.length_c   1.000
_cell.angle_alpha   90.00
_cell.angle_beta   90.00
_cell.angle_gamma   90.00
#
_symmetry.space_group_name_H-M   'P 1'
#
loop_
_entity.id
_entity.type
_entity.pdbx_description
1 polymer ?
#
loop_
_entity_poly.entity_id
_entity_poly.type
_entity_poly.pdbx_seq_one_letter_code
_entity_poly.pdbx_strand_id
1 'polypeptide(L)'
;MAKLFFVIVEPFPMTVALSRLATLCIAVVALFVISAGPEPARAGEDPGYLIINAGAFDFHRDTSAAQFGAQYRMGKKLWIIKPVVGIFGTSDGAVYGYGGFGIDLYFGKCKCVIFTPDFAVGYFDKGDGKDLGNKVEFRSGGEVSYRFKDRSRIGFAIHHLSNASLSDSNPGEESFMANYSIPINWIIGD
;
A
#
# COMPACT_ATOMS: atom_id res chain seq x y z
N MET A 1 -17.05 -2.25 -60.99
CA MET A 1 -17.50 -2.34 -59.58
C MET A 1 -16.29 -2.68 -58.72
N ALA A 2 -15.77 -1.71 -57.96
CA ALA A 2 -14.65 -1.92 -57.03
C ALA A 2 -15.20 -2.34 -55.65
N LYS A 3 -14.73 -3.47 -55.12
CA LYS A 3 -15.00 -3.89 -53.73
C LYS A 3 -13.92 -3.28 -52.83
N LEU A 4 -14.35 -2.41 -51.92
CA LEU A 4 -13.51 -1.76 -50.92
C LEU A 4 -13.17 -2.76 -49.81
N PHE A 5 -11.87 -2.89 -49.51
CA PHE A 5 -11.35 -3.65 -48.37
C PHE A 5 -11.74 -2.94 -47.05
N PHE A 6 -12.35 -3.67 -46.12
CA PHE A 6 -12.39 -3.28 -44.71
C PHE A 6 -11.37 -4.16 -43.98
N VAL A 7 -10.20 -3.60 -43.68
CA VAL A 7 -9.27 -4.18 -42.71
C VAL A 7 -9.81 -3.78 -41.33
N ILE A 8 -10.42 -4.73 -40.64
CA ILE A 8 -10.73 -4.59 -39.22
C ILE A 8 -9.38 -4.64 -38.50
N VAL A 9 -8.93 -3.50 -37.99
CA VAL A 9 -7.84 -3.45 -37.01
C VAL A 9 -8.45 -3.98 -35.71
N GLU A 10 -8.14 -5.23 -35.35
CA GLU A 10 -8.53 -5.74 -34.04
C GLU A 10 -7.91 -4.86 -32.94
N PRO A 11 -8.68 -4.46 -31.91
CA PRO A 11 -8.13 -3.70 -30.81
C PRO A 11 -7.08 -4.58 -30.12
N PHE A 12 -5.83 -4.13 -30.14
CA PHE A 12 -4.75 -4.71 -29.35
C PHE A 12 -5.23 -4.83 -27.88
N PRO A 13 -5.07 -5.98 -27.20
CA PRO A 13 -5.62 -6.16 -25.85
C PRO A 13 -4.84 -5.32 -24.85
N MET A 14 -5.22 -4.04 -24.70
CA MET A 14 -4.61 -3.09 -23.78
C MET A 14 -4.68 -3.56 -22.31
N THR A 15 -5.69 -4.36 -21.96
CA THR A 15 -5.88 -4.99 -20.64
C THR A 15 -4.80 -6.01 -20.30
N VAL A 16 -4.33 -6.79 -21.29
CA VAL A 16 -3.23 -7.76 -21.10
C VAL A 16 -1.89 -7.03 -21.00
N ALA A 17 -1.71 -5.93 -21.74
CA ALA A 17 -0.50 -5.12 -21.65
C ALA A 17 -0.39 -4.40 -20.28
N LEU A 18 -1.49 -3.82 -19.77
CA LEU A 18 -1.51 -3.15 -18.47
C LEU A 18 -1.31 -4.11 -17.29
N SER A 19 -1.93 -5.29 -17.31
CA SER A 19 -1.75 -6.30 -16.25
C SER A 19 -0.32 -6.86 -16.22
N ARG A 20 0.31 -7.06 -17.38
CA ARG A 20 1.73 -7.42 -17.48
C ARG A 20 2.64 -6.30 -16.96
N LEU A 21 2.31 -5.04 -17.25
CA LEU A 21 3.04 -3.88 -16.75
C LEU A 21 2.92 -3.76 -15.23
N ALA A 22 1.72 -3.97 -14.68
CA ALA A 22 1.50 -3.99 -13.23
C ALA A 22 2.28 -5.13 -12.54
N THR A 23 2.28 -6.32 -13.13
CA THR A 23 3.07 -7.48 -12.63
C THR A 23 4.57 -7.18 -12.64
N LEU A 24 5.08 -6.56 -13.71
CA LEU A 24 6.46 -6.12 -13.81
C LEU A 24 6.80 -5.05 -12.77
N CYS A 25 5.91 -4.07 -12.56
CA CYS A 25 6.07 -3.05 -11.51
C CYS A 25 6.14 -3.67 -10.12
N ILE A 26 5.27 -4.66 -9.81
CA ILE A 26 5.30 -5.39 -8.54
C ILE A 26 6.64 -6.12 -8.38
N ALA A 27 7.11 -6.82 -9.41
CA ALA A 27 8.39 -7.52 -9.37
C ALA A 27 9.58 -6.57 -9.16
N VAL A 28 9.58 -5.41 -9.83
CA VAL A 28 10.62 -4.38 -9.68
C VAL A 28 10.59 -3.77 -8.27
N VAL A 29 9.42 -3.45 -7.74
CA VAL A 29 9.27 -2.94 -6.37
C VAL A 29 9.73 -3.99 -5.35
N ALA A 30 9.34 -5.25 -5.51
CA ALA A 30 9.78 -6.34 -4.63
C ALA A 30 11.31 -6.54 -4.68
N LEU A 31 11.92 -6.54 -5.86
CA LEU A 31 13.37 -6.66 -6.02
C LEU A 31 14.12 -5.47 -5.39
N PHE A 32 13.58 -4.26 -5.58
CA PHE A 32 14.13 -3.04 -4.97
C PHE A 32 14.05 -3.09 -3.44
N VAL A 33 12.94 -3.56 -2.89
CA VAL A 33 12.73 -3.73 -1.45
C VAL A 33 13.73 -4.72 -0.85
N ILE A 34 13.96 -5.86 -1.52
CA ILE A 34 14.94 -6.86 -1.07
C ILE A 34 16.36 -6.29 -1.12
N SER A 35 16.69 -5.51 -2.14
CA SER A 35 18.04 -4.92 -2.29
C SER A 35 18.33 -3.76 -1.33
N ALA A 36 17.31 -3.10 -0.79
CA ALA A 36 17.48 -1.90 0.02
C ALA A 36 17.99 -2.20 1.44
N GLY A 37 17.70 -3.40 1.97
CA GLY A 37 18.11 -3.85 3.31
C GLY A 37 17.67 -2.91 4.45
N PRO A 38 17.71 -3.38 5.70
CA PRO A 38 17.62 -2.47 6.83
C PRO A 38 19.00 -1.82 7.07
N GLU A 39 19.15 -0.54 6.73
CA GLU A 39 20.33 0.25 7.11
C GLU A 39 20.06 1.06 8.40
N PRO A 40 21.07 1.26 9.26
CA PRO A 40 20.94 2.12 10.43
C PRO A 40 20.61 3.54 10.00
N ALA A 41 19.71 4.18 10.74
CA ALA A 41 19.31 5.56 10.47
C ALA A 41 20.51 6.49 10.63
N ARG A 42 20.83 7.28 9.59
CA ARG A 42 21.84 8.34 9.70
C ARG A 42 21.38 9.39 10.71
N ALA A 43 22.33 10.05 11.37
CA ALA A 43 22.04 11.11 12.32
C ALA A 43 21.15 12.19 11.68
N GLY A 44 19.97 12.44 12.28
CA GLY A 44 18.98 13.39 11.77
C GLY A 44 17.94 12.83 10.81
N GLU A 45 18.05 11.56 10.39
CA GLU A 45 17.06 10.87 9.56
C GLU A 45 16.16 9.95 10.40
N ASP A 46 14.97 9.69 9.89
CA ASP A 46 14.06 8.73 10.50
C ASP A 46 14.58 7.30 10.32
N PRO A 47 14.37 6.42 11.30
CA PRO A 47 14.60 5.00 11.11
C PRO A 47 13.59 4.41 10.12
N GLY A 48 13.91 3.22 9.61
CA GLY A 48 12.86 2.36 9.08
C GLY A 48 11.87 1.98 10.17
N TYR A 49 10.65 1.66 9.77
CA TYR A 49 9.59 1.28 10.70
C TYR A 49 9.00 -0.06 10.33
N LEU A 50 8.90 -0.96 11.31
CA LEU A 50 7.93 -2.03 11.28
C LEU A 50 6.62 -1.51 11.86
N ILE A 51 5.55 -1.57 11.08
CA ILE A 51 4.24 -1.06 11.44
C ILE A 51 3.31 -2.25 11.61
N ILE A 52 2.78 -2.43 12.82
CA ILE A 52 1.70 -3.38 13.07
C ILE A 52 0.39 -2.60 13.03
N ASN A 53 -0.60 -3.15 12.32
CA ASN A 53 -1.87 -2.49 12.11
C ASN A 53 -3.06 -3.42 12.36
N ALA A 54 -4.13 -2.86 12.91
CA ALA A 54 -5.39 -3.54 13.16
C ALA A 54 -6.55 -2.55 12.97
N GLY A 55 -7.69 -3.02 12.47
CA GLY A 55 -8.80 -2.12 12.15
C GLY A 55 -10.00 -2.81 11.50
N ALA A 56 -10.78 -2.03 10.77
CA ALA A 56 -11.97 -2.48 10.06
C ALA A 56 -11.78 -2.33 8.54
N PHE A 57 -12.08 -3.40 7.82
CA PHE A 57 -12.16 -3.47 6.36
C PHE A 57 -13.61 -3.23 5.93
N ASP A 58 -13.80 -2.41 4.90
CA ASP A 58 -15.12 -2.00 4.38
C ASP A 58 -16.04 -1.33 5.44
N PHE A 59 -15.45 -0.49 6.30
CA PHE A 59 -16.04 -0.06 7.59
C PHE A 59 -17.33 0.79 7.49
N HIS A 60 -17.68 1.29 6.31
CA HIS A 60 -18.91 2.04 6.08
C HIS A 60 -20.09 1.16 5.64
N ARG A 61 -19.90 -0.15 5.52
CA ARG A 61 -20.90 -1.09 5.01
C ARG A 61 -21.21 -2.21 5.99
N ASP A 62 -22.38 -2.81 5.82
CA ASP A 62 -22.84 -3.96 6.63
C ASP A 62 -21.95 -5.22 6.44
N THR A 63 -21.09 -5.21 5.43
CA THR A 63 -20.11 -6.26 5.09
C THR A 63 -18.74 -6.03 5.74
N SER A 64 -18.69 -5.28 6.84
CA SER A 64 -17.44 -4.95 7.53
C SER A 64 -16.76 -6.20 8.11
N ALA A 65 -15.44 -6.29 7.93
CA ALA A 65 -14.61 -7.37 8.47
C ALA A 65 -13.49 -6.79 9.36
N ALA A 66 -12.97 -7.57 10.30
CA ALA A 66 -11.77 -7.18 11.03
C ALA A 66 -10.54 -7.31 10.11
N GLN A 67 -9.58 -6.39 10.20
CA GLN A 67 -8.34 -6.41 9.41
C GLN A 67 -7.12 -6.35 10.31
N PHE A 68 -6.11 -7.16 9.98
CA PHE A 68 -4.82 -7.18 10.66
C PHE A 68 -3.68 -7.24 9.65
N GLY A 69 -2.57 -6.57 9.93
CA GLY A 69 -1.45 -6.56 8.99
C GLY A 69 -0.15 -6.04 9.57
N ALA A 70 0.86 -6.11 8.70
CA ALA A 70 2.18 -5.58 8.94
C ALA A 70 2.66 -4.82 7.70
N GLN A 71 3.40 -3.73 7.92
CA GLN A 71 4.02 -2.94 6.86
C GLN A 71 5.44 -2.58 7.29
N TYR A 72 6.39 -2.74 6.38
CA TYR A 72 7.72 -2.16 6.52
C TYR A 72 7.80 -0.87 5.71
N ARG A 73 8.12 0.24 6.38
CA ARG A 73 8.41 1.53 5.77
C ARG A 73 9.91 1.80 5.87
N MET A 74 10.56 2.01 4.74
CA MET A 74 12.01 2.24 4.72
C MET A 74 12.40 3.56 5.38
N GLY A 75 13.55 3.57 6.06
CA GLY A 75 14.15 4.80 6.60
C GLY A 75 14.76 5.65 5.49
N LYS A 76 15.40 4.99 4.52
CA LYS A 76 15.99 5.63 3.34
C LYS A 76 14.90 6.28 2.49
N LYS A 77 15.07 7.58 2.25
CA LYS A 77 14.19 8.35 1.36
C LYS A 77 14.77 8.32 -0.06
N LEU A 78 13.89 8.15 -1.04
CA LEU A 78 14.15 8.50 -2.43
C LEU A 78 13.58 9.90 -2.64
N TRP A 79 14.45 10.91 -2.53
CA TRP A 79 14.04 12.32 -2.48
C TRP A 79 13.10 12.60 -1.28
N ILE A 80 11.78 12.72 -1.50
CA ILE A 80 10.78 12.90 -0.44
C ILE A 80 9.99 11.63 -0.13
N ILE A 81 10.19 10.57 -0.93
CA ILE A 81 9.37 9.37 -0.96
C ILE A 81 10.00 8.29 -0.08
N LYS A 82 9.19 7.62 0.74
CA LYS A 82 9.59 6.44 1.52
C LYS A 82 8.94 5.20 0.93
N PRO A 83 9.70 4.27 0.34
CA PRO A 83 9.14 3.00 -0.12
C PRO A 83 8.54 2.20 1.04
N VAL A 84 7.45 1.49 0.74
CA VAL A 84 6.78 0.59 1.67
C VAL A 84 6.52 -0.77 1.03
N VAL A 85 6.54 -1.80 1.86
CA VAL A 85 6.02 -3.14 1.53
C VAL A 85 5.15 -3.60 2.68
N GLY A 86 4.05 -4.27 2.42
CA GLY A 86 3.20 -4.77 3.48
C GLY A 86 2.28 -5.90 3.06
N ILE A 87 1.65 -6.45 4.07
CA ILE A 87 0.64 -7.49 3.94
C ILE A 87 -0.45 -7.27 4.97
N PHE A 88 -1.69 -7.55 4.62
CA PHE A 88 -2.78 -7.68 5.58
C PHE A 88 -3.66 -8.88 5.24
N GLY A 89 -4.44 -9.32 6.23
CA GLY A 89 -5.57 -10.21 6.03
C GLY A 89 -6.80 -9.76 6.80
N THR A 90 -7.96 -10.32 6.46
CA THR A 90 -9.25 -10.01 7.10
C THR A 90 -9.83 -11.22 7.82
N SER A 91 -10.82 -11.00 8.70
CA SER A 91 -11.59 -12.07 9.37
C SER A 91 -12.33 -12.98 8.39
N ASP A 92 -12.58 -12.49 7.17
CA ASP A 92 -13.32 -13.21 6.12
C ASP A 92 -12.36 -13.92 5.15
N GLY A 93 -11.07 -13.99 5.51
CA GLY A 93 -10.07 -14.74 4.76
C GLY A 93 -9.46 -14.02 3.56
N ALA A 94 -9.77 -12.74 3.35
CA ALA A 94 -9.08 -11.96 2.32
C ALA A 94 -7.62 -11.70 2.71
N VAL A 95 -6.73 -11.62 1.72
CA VAL A 95 -5.30 -11.34 1.89
C VAL A 95 -4.83 -10.36 0.82
N TYR A 96 -4.04 -9.36 1.22
CA TYR A 96 -3.47 -8.38 0.32
C TYR A 96 -1.98 -8.19 0.57
N GLY A 97 -1.15 -8.50 -0.42
CA GLY A 97 0.28 -8.20 -0.41
C GLY A 97 0.59 -7.03 -1.35
N TYR A 98 1.32 -6.02 -0.87
CA TYR A 98 1.48 -4.77 -1.62
C TYR A 98 2.85 -4.12 -1.46
N GLY A 99 3.21 -3.33 -2.47
CA GLY A 99 4.39 -2.47 -2.49
C GLY A 99 4.00 -1.08 -2.97
N GLY A 100 4.65 -0.06 -2.41
CA GLY A 100 4.26 1.32 -2.68
C GLY A 100 5.19 2.33 -2.05
N PHE A 101 4.63 3.48 -1.73
CA PHE A 101 5.36 4.54 -1.07
C PHE A 101 4.47 5.48 -0.24
N GLY A 102 5.08 6.17 0.72
CA GLY A 102 4.46 7.26 1.47
C GLY A 102 5.37 8.49 1.58
N ILE A 103 4.78 9.62 1.93
CA ILE A 103 5.50 10.90 2.12
C ILE A 103 5.23 11.39 3.54
N ASP A 104 6.26 11.49 4.39
CA ASP A 104 6.07 12.00 5.76
C ASP A 104 6.06 13.55 5.76
N LEU A 105 4.92 14.15 6.09
CA LEU A 105 4.73 15.60 6.27
C LEU A 105 4.67 15.94 7.76
N TYR A 106 5.54 16.81 8.23
CA TYR A 106 5.74 17.09 9.66
C TYR A 106 5.08 18.40 10.07
N PHE A 107 4.32 18.36 11.17
CA PHE A 107 3.55 19.49 11.67
C PHE A 107 3.91 19.85 13.11
N GLY A 108 3.68 21.13 13.44
CA GLY A 108 3.92 21.70 14.76
C GLY A 108 5.39 21.96 15.07
N LYS A 109 5.64 22.73 16.14
CA LYS A 109 7.01 23.09 16.58
C LYS A 109 7.84 21.87 16.97
N CYS A 110 7.22 20.88 17.58
CA CYS A 110 7.84 19.61 17.97
C CYS A 110 8.14 18.68 16.78
N LYS A 111 7.56 18.92 15.60
CA LYS A 111 7.54 17.97 14.47
C LYS A 111 7.07 16.56 14.86
N CYS A 112 6.19 16.49 15.86
CA CYS A 112 5.72 15.26 16.48
C CYS A 112 4.38 14.79 15.91
N VAL A 113 3.67 15.62 15.17
CA VAL A 113 2.49 15.21 14.38
C VAL A 113 2.92 15.04 12.94
N ILE A 114 2.62 13.88 12.36
CA ILE A 114 2.99 13.53 11.00
C ILE A 114 1.73 13.14 10.24
N PHE A 115 1.51 13.74 9.07
CA PHE A 115 0.58 13.22 8.08
C PHE A 115 1.38 12.48 7.00
N THR A 116 0.98 11.26 6.68
CA THR A 116 1.63 10.42 5.69
C THR A 116 0.60 10.02 4.63
N PRO A 117 0.43 10.77 3.53
CA PRO A 117 -0.23 10.23 2.36
C PRO A 117 0.58 9.06 1.79
N ASP A 118 -0.11 8.02 1.34
CA ASP A 118 0.50 6.84 0.77
C ASP A 118 -0.26 6.28 -0.44
N PHE A 119 0.48 5.62 -1.31
CA PHE A 119 -0.03 4.92 -2.47
C PHE A 119 0.70 3.58 -2.63
N ALA A 120 -0.03 2.53 -2.96
CA ALA A 120 0.53 1.21 -3.22
C ALA A 120 -0.23 0.47 -4.32
N VAL A 121 0.41 -0.53 -4.87
CA VAL A 121 -0.20 -1.54 -5.74
C VAL A 121 0.15 -2.92 -5.21
N GLY A 122 -0.77 -3.86 -5.37
CA GLY A 122 -0.58 -5.17 -4.81
C GLY A 122 -1.47 -6.23 -5.44
N TYR A 123 -1.34 -7.42 -4.87
CA TYR A 123 -2.15 -8.57 -5.21
C TYR A 123 -3.15 -8.83 -4.08
N PHE A 124 -4.43 -8.82 -4.41
CA PHE A 124 -5.56 -9.10 -3.55
C PHE A 124 -6.14 -10.48 -3.86
N ASP A 125 -6.24 -11.31 -2.83
CA ASP A 125 -7.05 -12.52 -2.84
C ASP A 125 -8.24 -12.28 -1.91
N LYS A 126 -9.44 -12.40 -2.46
CA LYS A 126 -10.67 -12.10 -1.72
C LYS A 126 -10.99 -13.13 -0.64
N GLY A 127 -10.48 -14.36 -0.76
CA GLY A 127 -10.95 -15.48 0.07
C GLY A 127 -12.48 -15.62 0.01
N ASP A 128 -13.10 -15.69 1.19
CA ASP A 128 -14.55 -15.71 1.35
C ASP A 128 -15.15 -14.30 1.56
N GLY A 129 -14.32 -13.26 1.54
CA GLY A 129 -14.71 -11.88 1.73
C GLY A 129 -15.12 -11.16 0.44
N LYS A 130 -15.03 -9.82 0.48
CA LYS A 130 -15.48 -8.92 -0.58
C LYS A 130 -14.75 -9.14 -1.91
N ASP A 131 -15.52 -9.27 -2.99
CA ASP A 131 -14.99 -9.34 -4.34
C ASP A 131 -14.75 -7.93 -4.89
N LEU A 132 -13.48 -7.60 -5.15
CA LEU A 132 -13.08 -6.31 -5.72
C LEU A 132 -13.07 -6.31 -7.24
N GLY A 133 -13.39 -7.44 -7.89
CA GLY A 133 -13.45 -7.57 -9.34
C GLY A 133 -12.10 -7.79 -10.02
N ASN A 134 -10.99 -7.54 -9.32
CA ASN A 134 -9.64 -7.83 -9.81
C ASN A 134 -8.76 -8.43 -8.70
N LYS A 135 -7.63 -9.00 -9.13
CA LYS A 135 -6.55 -9.42 -8.23
C LYS A 135 -5.50 -8.33 -8.07
N VAL A 136 -5.38 -7.41 -9.03
CA VAL A 136 -4.49 -6.26 -8.93
C VAL A 136 -5.30 -5.07 -8.45
N GLU A 137 -4.93 -4.57 -7.29
CA GLU A 137 -5.63 -3.49 -6.63
C GLU A 137 -4.65 -2.35 -6.30
N PHE A 138 -5.15 -1.12 -6.35
CA PHE A 138 -4.44 0.08 -5.94
C PHE A 138 -4.94 0.52 -4.59
N ARG A 139 -4.00 0.76 -3.66
CA ARG A 139 -4.26 1.35 -2.36
C ARG A 139 -3.88 2.81 -2.39
N SER A 140 -4.78 3.69 -2.01
CA SER A 140 -4.48 5.10 -1.76
C SER A 140 -5.02 5.50 -0.41
N GLY A 141 -4.36 6.42 0.29
CA GLY A 141 -4.83 6.83 1.59
C GLY A 141 -3.86 7.74 2.32
N GLY A 142 -4.02 7.76 3.63
CA GLY A 142 -3.03 8.37 4.49
C GLY A 142 -3.23 8.10 5.97
N GLU A 143 -2.16 8.34 6.71
CA GLU A 143 -2.06 8.17 8.15
C GLU A 143 -1.78 9.51 8.84
N VAL A 144 -2.49 9.80 9.92
CA VAL A 144 -2.08 10.82 10.89
C VAL A 144 -1.49 10.11 12.11
N SER A 145 -0.24 10.42 12.45
CA SER A 145 0.46 9.82 13.58
C SER A 145 1.12 10.83 14.50
N TYR A 146 1.21 10.43 15.77
CA TYR A 146 2.00 11.10 16.80
C TYR A 146 3.30 10.33 17.02
N ARG A 147 4.43 11.04 17.02
CA ARG A 147 5.76 10.49 17.25
C ARG A 147 6.25 10.81 18.65
N PHE A 148 6.67 9.76 19.36
CA PHE A 148 7.26 9.83 20.68
C PHE A 148 8.76 10.15 20.63
N LYS A 149 9.35 10.47 21.78
CA LYS A 149 10.79 10.81 21.91
C LYS A 149 11.71 9.67 21.47
N ASP A 150 11.25 8.43 21.65
CA ASP A 150 11.95 7.21 21.25
C ASP A 150 11.82 6.90 19.73
N ARG A 151 11.17 7.79 18.99
CA ARG A 151 10.84 7.73 17.56
C ARG A 151 9.74 6.76 17.16
N SER A 152 9.19 5.96 18.08
CA SER A 152 7.98 5.19 17.81
C SER A 152 6.79 6.09 17.48
N ARG A 153 5.79 5.55 16.80
CA ARG A 153 4.59 6.30 16.44
C ARG A 153 3.31 5.53 16.73
N ILE A 154 2.27 6.25 17.13
CA ILE A 154 0.89 5.77 17.12
C ILE A 154 0.08 6.62 16.15
N GLY A 155 -0.78 6.01 15.34
CA GLY A 155 -1.56 6.75 14.36
C GLY A 155 -2.81 6.03 13.92
N PHE A 156 -3.63 6.77 13.18
CA PHE A 156 -4.80 6.24 12.51
C PHE A 156 -4.69 6.50 11.02
N ALA A 157 -5.11 5.53 10.21
CA ALA A 157 -5.05 5.60 8.77
C ALA A 157 -6.41 5.27 8.14
N ILE A 158 -6.70 5.94 7.02
CA ILE A 158 -7.78 5.58 6.13
C ILE A 158 -7.14 5.19 4.79
N HIS A 159 -7.54 4.04 4.26
CA HIS A 159 -7.12 3.60 2.94
C HIS A 159 -8.35 3.25 2.10
N HIS A 160 -8.27 3.57 0.82
CA HIS A 160 -9.21 3.12 -0.21
C HIS A 160 -8.48 2.16 -1.15
N LEU A 161 -9.09 1.00 -1.41
CA LEU A 161 -8.58 -0.02 -2.31
C LEU A 161 -9.53 -0.15 -3.52
N SER A 162 -8.98 -0.17 -4.73
CA SER A 162 -9.78 -0.30 -5.95
C SER A 162 -8.92 -0.73 -7.14
N ASN A 163 -9.55 -1.34 -8.15
CA ASN A 163 -8.84 -1.80 -9.34
C ASN A 163 -8.75 -0.73 -10.44
N ALA A 164 -9.19 0.51 -10.17
CA ALA A 164 -9.23 1.61 -11.14
C ALA A 164 -9.90 1.25 -12.49
N SER A 165 -10.92 0.38 -12.45
CA SER A 165 -11.63 -0.15 -13.62
C SER A 165 -10.75 -0.95 -14.58
N LEU A 166 -9.75 -1.67 -14.05
CA LEU A 166 -9.01 -2.70 -14.78
C LEU A 166 -9.88 -3.92 -15.13
N SER A 167 -11.07 -4.03 -14.54
CA SER A 167 -12.10 -5.04 -14.78
C SER A 167 -13.49 -4.40 -14.89
N ASP A 168 -14.48 -5.19 -15.34
CA ASP A 168 -15.86 -4.73 -15.52
C ASP A 168 -16.57 -4.37 -14.20
N SER A 169 -16.07 -4.88 -13.07
CA SER A 169 -16.55 -4.57 -11.72
C SER A 169 -15.43 -3.91 -10.91
N ASN A 170 -15.78 -2.88 -10.14
CA ASN A 170 -14.90 -2.19 -9.19
C ASN A 170 -15.72 -1.58 -8.04
N PRO A 171 -16.13 -2.38 -7.05
CA PRO A 171 -16.90 -1.88 -5.91
C PRO A 171 -16.06 -1.05 -4.94
N GLY A 172 -14.74 -1.30 -4.91
CA GLY A 172 -13.77 -0.75 -3.96
C GLY A 172 -14.07 -1.07 -2.50
N GLU A 173 -13.15 -0.71 -1.61
CA GLU A 173 -13.42 -0.64 -0.17
C GLU A 173 -12.65 0.46 0.54
N GLU A 174 -13.16 0.86 1.70
CA GLU A 174 -12.48 1.73 2.64
C GLU A 174 -12.09 0.97 3.91
N SER A 175 -10.85 1.12 4.34
CA SER A 175 -10.33 0.58 5.59
C SER A 175 -10.03 1.70 6.59
N PHE A 176 -10.33 1.47 7.87
CA PHE A 176 -9.91 2.34 8.98
C PHE A 176 -8.99 1.56 9.92
N MET A 177 -7.76 2.03 10.10
CA MET A 177 -6.69 1.28 10.77
C MET A 177 -6.09 2.07 11.93
N ALA A 178 -5.83 1.41 13.04
CA ALA A 178 -4.91 1.86 14.07
C ALA A 178 -3.52 1.26 13.80
N ASN A 179 -2.49 2.10 13.85
CA ASN A 179 -1.12 1.75 13.49
C ASN A 179 -0.19 2.02 14.68
N TYR A 180 0.70 1.07 14.94
CA TYR A 180 1.85 1.27 15.81
C TYR A 180 3.14 1.05 15.02
N SER A 181 3.97 2.10 14.93
CA SER A 181 5.23 2.10 14.19
C SER A 181 6.42 1.93 15.14
N ILE A 182 7.11 0.81 14.98
CA ILE A 182 8.27 0.42 15.77
C ILE A 182 9.54 0.76 14.97
N PRO A 183 10.46 1.56 15.52
CA PRO A 183 11.77 1.78 14.89
C PRO A 183 12.49 0.45 14.64
N ILE A 184 12.91 0.20 13.41
CA ILE A 184 13.50 -1.10 13.02
C ILE A 184 14.79 -1.40 13.77
N ASN A 185 15.53 -0.37 14.17
CA ASN A 185 16.78 -0.50 14.95
C ASN A 185 16.54 -1.05 16.37
N TRP A 186 15.31 -0.98 16.90
CA TRP A 186 14.98 -1.69 18.15
C TRP A 186 14.98 -3.21 18.00
N ILE A 187 14.76 -3.70 16.76
CA ILE A 187 14.60 -5.12 16.46
C ILE A 187 15.92 -5.72 16.01
N ILE A 188 16.66 -5.02 15.15
CA ILE A 188 17.87 -5.55 14.51
C ILE A 188 19.17 -5.14 15.20
N GLY A 189 19.12 -4.21 16.16
CA GLY A 189 20.30 -3.56 16.72
C GLY A 189 20.84 -2.43 15.82
N ASP A 190 21.89 -1.76 16.30
CA ASP A 190 22.65 -0.78 15.50
C ASP A 190 23.79 -1.46 14.72
#